data_AF-A0AAV6USF2-F1
#
_entry.id   AF-A0AAV6USF2-F1
#
_cell.length_a   1.000
_cell.length_b   1.000
_cell.length_c   1.000
_cell.angle_alpha   90.00
_cell.angle_beta   90.00
_cell.angle_gamma   90.00
#
_symmetry.space_group_name_H-M   'P 1'
#
loop_
_entity.id
_entity.type
_entity.pdbx_description
1 polymer ?
#
loop_
_entity_poly.entity_id
_entity_poly.type
_entity_poly.pdbx_seq_one_letter_code
_entity_poly.pdbx_strand_id
1 'polypeptide(L)'
;MAVLAGVLSLLERHKKDLGEIEPSKLLPKLENVGLINSEDRRTLQDASSNSKRADGIISAVSRKGFSAFQDLCLCLETVCPHLLTKFALDIAGVDGNAGDGGSTSNLKLGLQLALKERDSVLRENASALKQWNEMKNERDKALADLHSLNSSPKISSDRDSASNHVSENGESNGAACNTKCFSEALSDPVEETRQFLSRAKRTEIAQWVSSMARPKTTKVASSSKSKKTRGRGKDESDDERKRRRRREKRSRERRVYEKLKDLKWVSSIARPKSPRPSSPKSEGTRKDESDDERKRRRRREKRSRERRVYEKLKDLKVMAVYLTVYG
;
A
#
# COMPACT_ATOMS: atom_id res chain seq x y z
N MET A 1 26.89 -8.70 -4.08
CA MET A 1 28.21 -8.29 -3.54
C MET A 1 28.21 -6.86 -3.02
N ALA A 2 27.82 -5.83 -3.80
CA ALA A 2 27.85 -4.43 -3.35
C ALA A 2 27.07 -4.14 -2.04
N VAL A 3 25.91 -4.78 -1.84
CA VAL A 3 25.11 -4.61 -0.61
C VAL A 3 25.83 -5.14 0.63
N LEU A 4 26.54 -6.27 0.51
CA LEU A 4 27.26 -6.87 1.62
C LEU A 4 28.44 -5.99 2.06
N ALA A 5 29.19 -5.45 1.10
CA ALA A 5 30.31 -4.55 1.39
C ALA A 5 29.86 -3.32 2.20
N GLY A 6 28.70 -2.74 1.85
CA GLY A 6 28.13 -1.63 2.62
C GLY A 6 27.75 -2.01 4.04
N VAL A 7 27.18 -3.21 4.23
CA VAL A 7 26.84 -3.73 5.57
C VAL A 7 28.10 -3.99 6.41
N LEU A 8 29.15 -4.56 5.83
CA LEU A 8 30.39 -4.80 6.56
C LEU A 8 31.07 -3.48 6.96
N SER A 9 31.12 -2.50 6.07
CA SER A 9 31.61 -1.16 6.44
C SER A 9 30.75 -0.47 7.50
N LEU A 10 29.44 -0.71 7.51
CA LEU A 10 28.55 -0.23 8.58
C LEU A 10 28.92 -0.88 9.92
N LEU A 11 29.01 -2.21 9.96
CA LEU A 11 29.36 -2.93 11.19
C LEU A 11 30.76 -2.55 11.69
N GLU A 12 31.72 -2.34 10.81
CA GLU A 12 33.08 -1.94 11.17
C GLU A 12 33.12 -0.54 11.79
N ARG A 13 32.31 0.41 11.27
CA ARG A 13 32.19 1.76 11.85
C ARG A 13 31.62 1.74 13.27
N HIS A 14 30.66 0.85 13.52
CA HIS A 14 30.02 0.68 14.83
C HIS A 14 30.60 -0.47 15.65
N LYS A 15 31.83 -0.91 15.33
CA LYS A 15 32.50 -2.02 16.00
C LYS A 15 32.69 -1.80 17.50
N LYS A 16 32.95 -0.55 17.92
CA LYS A 16 33.08 -0.19 19.33
C LYS A 16 31.77 -0.41 20.09
N ASP A 17 30.68 0.12 19.55
CA ASP A 17 29.33 -0.03 20.12
C ASP A 17 28.92 -1.52 20.18
N LEU A 18 29.25 -2.32 19.15
CA LEU A 18 29.02 -3.77 19.15
C LEU A 18 29.80 -4.50 20.25
N GLY A 19 31.02 -4.07 20.53
CA GLY A 19 31.87 -4.67 21.56
C GLY A 19 31.39 -4.38 22.98
N GLU A 20 30.72 -3.24 23.20
CA GLU A 20 30.17 -2.83 24.49
C GLU A 20 28.94 -3.63 24.92
N ILE A 21 28.33 -4.39 24.01
CA ILE A 21 27.15 -5.20 24.31
C ILE A 21 27.51 -6.35 25.24
N GLU A 22 26.67 -6.55 26.25
CA GLU A 22 26.83 -7.62 27.24
C GLU A 22 26.76 -9.01 26.56
N PRO A 23 27.85 -9.81 26.59
CA PRO A 23 27.92 -11.07 25.85
C PRO A 23 26.95 -12.12 26.39
N SER A 24 26.64 -12.07 27.69
CA SER A 24 25.69 -12.95 28.39
C SER A 24 24.28 -12.89 27.79
N LYS A 25 23.88 -11.74 27.25
CA LYS A 25 22.54 -11.51 26.68
C LYS A 25 22.51 -11.70 25.16
N LEU A 26 23.55 -11.24 24.47
CA LEU A 26 23.58 -11.25 23.02
C LEU A 26 23.92 -12.64 22.45
N LEU A 27 24.97 -13.30 22.94
CA LEU A 27 25.48 -14.54 22.33
C LEU A 27 24.47 -15.69 22.34
N PRO A 28 23.69 -15.94 23.42
CA PRO A 28 22.67 -16.99 23.39
C PRO A 28 21.59 -16.74 22.33
N LYS A 29 21.22 -15.47 22.09
CA LYS A 29 20.24 -15.13 21.05
C LYS A 29 20.80 -15.34 19.65
N LEU A 30 22.07 -14.97 19.42
CA LEU A 30 22.74 -15.22 18.14
C LEU A 30 22.89 -16.71 17.85
N GLU A 31 23.12 -17.54 18.87
CA GLU A 31 23.14 -19.01 18.75
C GLU A 31 21.74 -19.55 18.42
N ASN A 32 20.70 -19.09 19.12
CA ASN A 32 19.32 -19.54 18.89
C ASN A 32 18.81 -19.24 17.48
N VAL A 33 19.21 -18.10 16.90
CA VAL A 33 18.87 -17.73 15.52
C VAL A 33 19.78 -18.45 14.50
N GLY A 34 20.82 -19.14 14.96
CA GLY A 34 21.77 -19.85 14.10
C GLY A 34 22.75 -18.92 13.39
N LEU A 35 22.97 -17.70 13.89
CA LEU A 35 23.98 -16.78 13.38
C LEU A 35 25.39 -17.24 13.74
N ILE A 36 25.57 -17.78 14.94
CA ILE A 36 26.83 -18.35 15.42
C ILE A 36 26.60 -19.80 15.88
N ASN A 37 27.63 -20.63 15.77
CA ASN A 37 27.56 -22.00 16.28
C ASN A 37 27.96 -22.03 17.77
N SER A 38 27.72 -23.15 18.46
CA SER A 38 28.07 -23.29 19.88
C SER A 38 29.58 -23.11 20.16
N GLU A 39 30.43 -23.46 19.20
CA GLU A 39 31.88 -23.25 19.27
C GLU A 39 32.25 -21.76 19.14
N ASP A 40 31.69 -21.07 18.13
CA ASP A 40 31.83 -19.62 17.96
C ASP A 40 31.36 -18.88 19.22
N ARG A 41 30.27 -19.33 19.85
CA ARG A 41 29.78 -18.74 21.10
C ARG A 41 30.80 -18.86 22.24
N ARG A 42 31.39 -20.05 22.45
CA ARG A 42 32.39 -20.24 23.52
C ARG A 42 33.61 -19.36 23.28
N THR A 43 34.14 -19.34 22.06
CA THR A 43 35.29 -18.49 21.70
C THR A 43 35.01 -17.00 21.87
N LEU A 44 33.80 -16.54 21.52
CA LEU A 44 33.36 -15.15 21.70
C LEU A 44 33.10 -14.77 23.17
N GLN A 45 32.66 -15.73 23.97
CA GLN A 45 32.44 -15.56 25.40
C GLN A 45 33.76 -15.47 26.16
N ASP A 46 34.73 -16.31 25.80
CA ASP A 46 36.07 -16.36 26.40
C ASP A 46 37.02 -15.28 25.85
N ALA A 47 36.59 -14.52 24.84
CA ALA A 47 37.38 -13.44 24.25
C ALA A 47 37.72 -12.38 25.29
N SER A 48 39.03 -12.16 25.50
CA SER A 48 39.56 -11.22 26.50
C SER A 48 39.30 -9.73 26.19
N SER A 49 38.91 -9.40 24.97
CA SER A 49 38.59 -8.02 24.59
C SER A 49 37.27 -7.91 23.83
N ASN A 50 36.52 -6.86 24.15
CA ASN A 50 35.27 -6.50 23.48
C ASN A 50 35.45 -6.30 21.97
N SER A 51 36.62 -5.78 21.55
CA SER A 51 36.97 -5.60 20.13
C SER A 51 37.07 -6.93 19.39
N LYS A 52 37.75 -7.94 19.96
CA LYS A 52 37.85 -9.28 19.35
C LYS A 52 36.49 -9.97 19.26
N ARG A 53 35.62 -9.73 20.23
CA ARG A 53 34.24 -10.23 20.20
C ARG A 53 33.45 -9.63 19.05
N ALA A 54 33.50 -8.30 18.89
CA ALA A 54 32.87 -7.62 17.78
C ALA A 54 33.41 -8.13 16.42
N ASP A 55 34.73 -8.32 16.31
CA ASP A 55 35.36 -8.89 15.12
C ASP A 55 34.82 -10.28 14.76
N GLY A 56 34.64 -11.15 15.74
CA GLY A 56 34.09 -12.48 15.48
C GLY A 56 32.62 -12.44 15.04
N ILE A 57 31.81 -11.51 15.58
CA ILE A 57 30.43 -11.29 15.11
C ILE A 57 30.43 -10.76 13.66
N ILE A 58 31.28 -9.78 13.35
CA ILE A 58 31.42 -9.22 12.00
C ILE A 58 31.87 -10.31 11.01
N SER A 59 32.83 -11.15 11.42
CA SER A 59 33.30 -12.29 10.64
C SER A 59 32.18 -13.30 10.37
N ALA A 60 31.36 -13.62 11.39
CA ALA A 60 30.22 -14.52 11.23
C ALA A 60 29.20 -13.98 10.22
N VAL A 61 28.87 -12.69 10.28
CA VAL A 61 27.99 -12.02 9.31
C VAL A 61 28.61 -12.01 7.92
N SER A 62 29.91 -11.71 7.79
CA SER A 62 30.63 -11.70 6.52
C SER A 62 30.57 -13.06 5.81
N ARG A 63 30.76 -14.16 6.56
CA ARG A 63 30.70 -15.53 6.04
C ARG A 63 29.29 -15.93 5.57
N LYS A 64 28.26 -15.61 6.36
CA LYS A 64 26.87 -16.07 6.12
C LYS A 64 26.09 -15.14 5.20
N GLY A 65 26.51 -13.90 5.04
CA GLY A 65 25.93 -12.96 4.08
C GLY A 65 24.89 -12.01 4.68
N PHE A 66 24.03 -11.45 3.82
CA PHE A 66 23.07 -10.42 4.23
C PHE A 66 21.95 -10.96 5.14
N SER A 67 21.53 -12.22 4.98
CA SER A 67 20.54 -12.83 5.88
C SER A 67 21.03 -12.85 7.33
N ALA A 68 22.31 -13.14 7.52
CA ALA A 68 23.00 -13.13 8.80
C ALA A 68 22.95 -11.74 9.47
N PHE A 69 23.04 -10.68 8.67
CA PHE A 69 22.88 -9.31 9.16
C PHE A 69 21.43 -9.02 9.59
N GLN A 70 20.43 -9.53 8.87
CA GLN A 70 19.03 -9.39 9.27
C GLN A 70 18.77 -10.08 10.61
N ASP A 71 19.31 -11.29 10.77
CA ASP A 71 19.23 -12.07 12.01
C ASP A 71 19.91 -11.35 13.18
N LEU A 72 21.07 -10.72 12.92
CA LEU A 72 21.74 -9.85 13.89
C LEU A 72 20.85 -8.67 14.29
N CYS A 73 20.20 -7.98 13.33
CA CYS A 73 19.30 -6.86 13.60
C CYS A 73 18.11 -7.28 14.48
N LEU A 74 17.51 -8.45 14.23
CA LEU A 74 16.43 -8.99 15.07
C LEU A 74 16.89 -9.27 16.50
N CYS A 75 18.12 -9.79 16.66
CA CYS A 75 18.69 -9.98 17.99
C CYS A 75 18.92 -8.63 18.69
N LEU A 76 19.48 -7.65 17.97
CA LEU A 76 19.75 -6.30 18.48
C LEU A 76 18.48 -5.55 18.87
N GLU A 77 17.36 -5.74 18.17
CA GLU A 77 16.07 -5.13 18.53
C GLU A 77 15.67 -5.45 19.98
N THR A 78 15.95 -6.68 20.42
CA THR A 78 15.60 -7.13 21.77
C THR A 78 16.64 -6.80 22.84
N VAL A 79 17.92 -6.69 22.48
CA VAL A 79 19.03 -6.53 23.45
C VAL A 79 19.50 -5.08 23.51
N CYS A 80 19.58 -4.41 22.37
CA CYS A 80 20.24 -3.13 22.17
C CYS A 80 19.56 -2.32 21.02
N PRO A 81 18.29 -1.90 21.20
CA PRO A 81 17.54 -1.21 20.14
C PRO A 81 18.14 0.16 19.73
N HIS A 82 18.91 0.78 20.63
CA HIS A 82 19.60 2.03 20.36
C HIS A 82 20.69 1.88 19.30
N LEU A 83 21.42 0.75 19.29
CA LEU A 83 22.41 0.48 18.23
C LEU A 83 21.75 0.25 16.88
N LEU A 84 20.60 -0.42 16.85
CA LEU A 84 19.83 -0.58 15.61
C LEU A 84 19.37 0.79 15.06
N THR A 85 19.01 1.71 15.95
CA THR A 85 18.67 3.09 15.57
C THR A 85 19.88 3.81 14.99
N LYS A 86 21.08 3.69 15.59
CA LYS A 86 22.33 4.22 15.03
C LYS A 86 22.62 3.65 13.64
N PHE A 87 22.43 2.35 13.42
CA PHE A 87 22.58 1.74 12.09
C PHE A 87 21.63 2.37 11.07
N ALA A 88 20.37 2.57 11.45
CA ALA A 88 19.37 3.17 10.57
C ALA A 88 19.71 4.63 10.20
N LEU A 89 20.18 5.43 11.17
CA LEU A 89 20.59 6.82 10.95
C LEU A 89 21.83 6.92 10.05
N ASP A 90 22.81 6.04 10.26
CA ASP A 90 24.03 5.99 9.44
C ASP A 90 23.74 5.53 8.00
N ILE A 91 22.85 4.53 7.81
CA ILE A 91 22.38 4.13 6.47
C ILE A 91 21.60 5.27 5.80
N ALA A 92 20.81 6.02 6.56
CA ALA A 92 20.09 7.20 6.06
C ALA A 92 21.03 8.37 5.73
N GLY A 93 22.32 8.28 6.08
CA GLY A 93 23.31 9.32 5.87
C GLY A 93 23.11 10.54 6.78
N VAL A 94 22.47 10.35 7.94
CA VAL A 94 22.19 11.40 8.91
C VAL A 94 23.40 11.68 9.80
N ASP A 95 24.23 10.68 10.06
CA ASP A 95 25.43 10.83 10.88
C ASP A 95 26.62 11.28 10.02
N GLY A 96 26.75 12.60 9.93
CA GLY A 96 27.70 13.34 9.09
C GLY A 96 29.17 13.24 9.51
N ASN A 97 29.77 12.04 9.47
CA ASN A 97 31.22 11.88 9.63
C ASN A 97 31.96 11.46 8.34
N ALA A 98 31.33 11.60 7.18
CA ALA A 98 32.04 11.59 5.90
C ALA A 98 32.16 13.03 5.40
N GLY A 99 33.28 13.67 5.74
CA GLY A 99 33.71 14.89 5.07
C GLY A 99 33.96 14.59 3.60
N ASP A 100 32.96 14.80 2.76
CA ASP A 100 33.12 15.22 1.37
C ASP A 100 31.76 15.72 0.84
N GLY A 101 31.77 16.89 0.20
CA GLY A 101 30.61 17.75 -0.08
C GLY A 101 29.58 17.23 -1.11
N GLY A 102 29.44 15.92 -1.29
CA GLY A 102 28.59 15.31 -2.34
C GLY A 102 27.15 14.98 -1.95
N SER A 103 26.85 14.72 -0.66
CA SER A 103 25.56 14.16 -0.23
C SER A 103 24.39 15.17 -0.19
N THR A 104 24.68 16.46 0.01
CA THR A 104 23.64 17.50 0.13
C THR A 104 22.88 17.73 -1.16
N SER A 105 23.46 17.40 -2.33
CA SER A 105 22.83 17.59 -3.63
C SER A 105 21.56 16.74 -3.82
N ASN A 106 21.61 15.46 -3.42
CA ASN A 106 20.49 14.55 -3.54
C ASN A 106 19.41 14.83 -2.50
N LEU A 107 19.80 15.21 -1.28
CA LEU A 107 18.86 15.67 -0.24
C LEU A 107 18.19 16.99 -0.64
N LYS A 108 18.95 17.95 -1.19
CA LYS A 108 18.41 19.21 -1.72
C LYS A 108 17.45 18.98 -2.87
N LEU A 109 17.78 18.06 -3.78
CA LEU A 109 16.88 17.66 -4.88
C LEU A 109 15.61 16.98 -4.34
N GLY A 110 15.75 16.06 -3.38
CA GLY A 110 14.62 15.39 -2.73
C GLY A 110 13.70 16.36 -2.03
N LEU A 111 14.25 17.30 -1.26
CA LEU A 111 13.51 18.37 -0.60
C LEU A 111 12.80 19.27 -1.61
N GLN A 112 13.48 19.65 -2.69
CA GLN A 112 12.88 20.48 -3.75
C GLN A 112 11.71 19.77 -4.45
N LEU A 113 11.83 18.47 -4.70
CA LEU A 113 10.75 17.67 -5.28
C LEU A 113 9.58 17.53 -4.30
N ALA A 114 9.84 17.29 -3.02
CA ALA A 114 8.81 17.18 -1.98
C ALA A 114 8.04 18.50 -1.82
N LEU A 115 8.74 19.64 -1.80
CA LEU A 115 8.10 20.97 -1.76
C LEU A 115 7.25 21.21 -3.00
N LYS A 116 7.76 20.86 -4.19
CA LYS A 116 7.02 21.01 -5.45
C LYS A 116 5.76 20.14 -5.51
N GLU A 117 5.83 18.92 -4.98
CA GLU A 117 4.68 18.02 -4.89
C GLU A 117 3.63 18.56 -3.92
N ARG A 118 4.04 18.98 -2.72
CA ARG A 118 3.17 19.63 -1.74
C ARG A 118 2.47 20.86 -2.34
N ASP A 119 3.20 21.72 -3.03
CA ASP A 119 2.64 22.93 -3.65
C ASP A 119 1.68 22.58 -4.81
N SER A 120 1.92 21.46 -5.50
CA SER A 120 0.99 20.95 -6.51
C SER A 120 -0.33 20.49 -5.88
N VAL A 121 -0.26 19.75 -4.78
CA VAL A 121 -1.43 19.28 -4.02
C VAL A 121 -2.22 20.45 -3.44
N LEU A 122 -1.55 21.48 -2.92
CA LEU A 122 -2.21 22.68 -2.41
C LEU A 122 -3.00 23.42 -3.49
N ARG A 123 -2.47 23.51 -4.72
CA ARG A 123 -3.21 24.09 -5.85
C ARG A 123 -4.42 23.24 -6.25
N GLU A 124 -4.27 21.92 -6.25
CA GLU A 124 -5.38 21.00 -6.54
C GLU A 124 -6.49 21.12 -5.48
N ASN A 125 -6.13 21.14 -4.18
CA ASN A 125 -7.08 21.35 -3.09
C ASN A 125 -7.79 22.70 -3.19
N ALA A 126 -7.08 23.77 -3.56
CA ALA A 126 -7.70 25.07 -3.80
C ALA A 126 -8.71 25.04 -4.96
N SER A 127 -8.42 24.30 -6.04
CA SER A 127 -9.38 24.11 -7.13
C SER A 127 -10.58 23.26 -6.74
N ALA A 128 -10.37 22.19 -5.95
CA ALA A 128 -11.44 21.34 -5.46
C ALA A 128 -12.39 22.09 -4.52
N LEU A 129 -11.86 22.97 -3.64
CA LEU A 129 -12.68 23.83 -2.78
C LEU A 129 -13.54 24.81 -3.58
N LYS A 130 -13.01 25.38 -4.68
CA LYS A 130 -13.79 26.24 -5.57
C LYS A 130 -14.94 25.48 -6.23
N GLN A 131 -14.67 24.30 -6.77
CA GLN A 131 -15.71 23.44 -7.37
C GLN A 131 -16.77 23.03 -6.35
N TRP A 132 -16.35 22.70 -5.13
CA TRP A 132 -17.29 22.35 -4.06
C TRP A 132 -18.20 23.52 -3.68
N ASN A 133 -17.65 24.74 -3.57
CA ASN A 133 -18.45 25.94 -3.31
C ASN A 133 -19.43 26.24 -4.46
N GLU A 134 -19.02 26.02 -5.71
CA GLU A 134 -19.89 26.18 -6.88
C GLU A 134 -21.07 25.21 -6.85
N MET A 135 -20.80 23.91 -6.64
CA MET A 135 -21.85 22.89 -6.48
C MET A 135 -22.76 23.18 -5.27
N LYS A 136 -22.21 23.71 -4.18
CA LYS A 136 -22.98 24.12 -3.01
C LYS A 136 -23.93 25.27 -3.35
N ASN A 137 -23.45 26.28 -4.05
CA ASN A 137 -24.26 27.42 -4.48
C ASN A 137 -25.37 26.99 -5.44
N GLU A 138 -25.07 26.10 -6.39
CA GLU A 138 -26.08 25.52 -7.30
C GLU A 138 -27.15 24.74 -6.53
N ARG A 139 -26.74 23.92 -5.56
CA ARG A 139 -27.66 23.19 -4.68
C ARG A 139 -28.56 24.15 -3.91
N ASP A 140 -27.97 25.17 -3.28
CA ASP A 140 -28.71 26.13 -2.45
C ASP A 140 -29.70 26.95 -3.31
N LYS A 141 -29.32 27.29 -4.54
CA LYS A 141 -30.22 27.91 -5.53
C LYS A 141 -31.38 26.98 -5.90
N ALA A 142 -31.12 25.72 -6.22
CA ALA A 142 -32.16 24.75 -6.55
C ALA A 142 -33.14 24.51 -5.38
N LEU A 143 -32.64 24.53 -4.14
CA LEU A 143 -33.48 24.45 -2.95
C LEU A 143 -34.37 25.69 -2.80
N ALA A 144 -33.83 26.89 -3.04
CA ALA A 144 -34.61 28.13 -3.00
C ALA A 144 -35.71 28.16 -4.09
N ASP A 145 -35.43 27.66 -5.29
CA ASP A 145 -36.40 27.54 -6.38
C ASP A 145 -37.55 26.58 -5.99
N LEU A 146 -37.23 25.43 -5.39
CA LEU A 146 -38.23 24.48 -4.88
C LEU A 146 -39.10 25.08 -3.76
N HIS A 147 -38.49 25.83 -2.84
CA HIS A 147 -39.25 26.51 -1.79
C HIS A 147 -40.20 27.57 -2.36
N SER A 148 -39.80 28.28 -3.42
CA SER A 148 -40.62 29.27 -4.11
C SER A 148 -41.82 28.66 -4.84
N LEU A 149 -41.68 27.43 -5.36
CA LEU A 149 -42.79 26.68 -5.95
C LEU A 149 -43.78 26.18 -4.88
N ASN A 150 -43.27 25.76 -3.70
CA ASN A 150 -44.11 25.30 -2.60
C ASN A 150 -44.81 26.41 -1.81
N SER A 151 -44.32 27.65 -1.89
CA SER A 151 -44.96 28.81 -1.25
C SER A 151 -46.05 29.45 -2.13
N SER A 152 -46.39 28.86 -3.28
CA SER A 152 -47.53 29.32 -4.07
C SER A 152 -48.81 29.25 -3.23
N PRO A 153 -49.63 30.31 -3.20
CA PRO A 153 -50.72 30.42 -2.24
C PRO A 153 -51.72 29.29 -2.47
N LYS A 154 -52.12 28.67 -1.35
CA LYS A 154 -53.30 27.83 -1.24
C LYS A 154 -54.40 28.41 -2.12
N ILE A 155 -54.81 27.66 -3.13
CA ILE A 155 -56.07 27.87 -3.84
C ILE A 155 -57.13 27.92 -2.74
N SER A 156 -57.55 29.14 -2.37
CA SER A 156 -58.66 29.40 -1.49
C SER A 156 -59.90 28.89 -2.22
N SER A 157 -60.21 27.62 -1.98
CA SER A 157 -61.48 27.01 -2.31
C SER A 157 -62.52 27.62 -1.38
N ASP A 158 -63.04 28.79 -1.76
CA ASP A 158 -64.37 29.21 -1.35
C ASP A 158 -65.36 28.20 -1.95
N ARG A 159 -65.76 27.23 -1.12
CA ARG A 159 -66.95 26.42 -1.34
C ARG A 159 -67.86 26.60 -0.15
N ASP A 160 -68.75 27.56 -0.27
CA ASP A 160 -69.96 27.64 0.51
C ASP A 160 -70.89 26.46 0.19
N SER A 161 -71.42 25.91 1.29
CA SER A 161 -72.79 25.40 1.47
C SER A 161 -73.20 24.01 0.96
N ALA A 162 -73.45 23.18 1.99
CA ALA A 162 -74.62 22.34 2.22
C ALA A 162 -74.73 20.95 1.55
N SER A 163 -74.59 19.90 2.37
CA SER A 163 -75.61 18.86 2.54
C SER A 163 -75.19 17.83 3.59
N ASN A 164 -76.11 17.59 4.54
CA ASN A 164 -76.09 16.58 5.58
C ASN A 164 -75.84 15.15 5.06
N HIS A 165 -75.06 14.34 5.80
CA HIS A 165 -75.51 13.00 6.19
C HIS A 165 -74.76 12.47 7.42
N VAL A 166 -75.52 11.77 8.25
CA VAL A 166 -75.29 11.23 9.59
C VAL A 166 -74.65 9.82 9.54
N SER A 167 -74.11 9.41 10.71
CA SER A 167 -73.75 8.04 11.17
C SER A 167 -72.45 7.44 10.65
N GLU A 168 -71.70 6.62 11.38
CA GLU A 168 -71.56 6.26 12.80
C GLU A 168 -70.34 5.33 12.84
N ASN A 169 -69.63 5.31 13.97
CA ASN A 169 -68.91 4.19 14.58
C ASN A 169 -68.09 3.24 13.67
N GLY A 170 -66.77 3.28 13.84
CA GLY A 170 -65.86 2.27 13.32
C GLY A 170 -64.45 2.43 13.87
N GLU A 171 -64.26 1.98 15.12
CA GLU A 171 -62.94 1.72 15.70
C GLU A 171 -62.14 0.80 14.77
N SER A 172 -60.99 1.28 14.29
CA SER A 172 -59.94 0.39 13.82
C SER A 172 -58.59 0.89 14.29
N ASN A 173 -58.10 0.17 15.29
CA ASN A 173 -56.74 0.12 15.80
C ASN A 173 -55.65 0.22 14.73
N GLY A 174 -54.57 0.91 15.08
CA GLY A 174 -53.21 0.47 14.74
C GLY A 174 -52.57 1.06 13.49
N ALA A 175 -52.24 2.35 13.51
CA ALA A 175 -51.18 2.89 12.66
C ALA A 175 -50.08 3.48 13.55
N ALA A 176 -49.28 2.60 14.14
CA ALA A 176 -48.01 2.98 14.74
C ALA A 176 -47.11 3.56 13.64
N CYS A 177 -46.83 4.86 13.74
CA CYS A 177 -45.89 5.54 12.89
C CYS A 177 -44.47 4.96 13.10
N ASN A 178 -43.96 4.28 12.08
CA ASN A 178 -42.58 3.82 12.02
C ASN A 178 -41.67 5.01 11.71
N THR A 179 -41.32 5.80 12.73
CA THR A 179 -40.27 6.85 12.67
C THR A 179 -39.01 6.46 13.45
N LYS A 180 -38.75 5.15 13.61
CA LYS A 180 -37.50 4.63 14.21
C LYS A 180 -36.68 3.80 13.22
N CYS A 181 -36.14 4.43 12.18
CA CYS A 181 -35.05 3.83 11.38
C CYS A 181 -34.21 4.94 10.71
N PHE A 182 -33.61 5.87 11.45
CA PHE A 182 -32.58 6.76 10.87
C PHE A 182 -31.63 7.38 11.91
N SER A 183 -31.11 6.58 12.84
CA SER A 183 -30.15 7.08 13.84
C SER A 183 -28.95 6.16 14.08
N GLU A 184 -28.58 5.32 13.10
CA GLU A 184 -27.48 4.36 13.28
C GLU A 184 -26.64 4.20 12.02
N ALA A 185 -25.95 5.28 11.60
CA ALA A 185 -24.79 5.21 10.70
C ALA A 185 -23.98 6.53 10.62
N LEU A 186 -24.03 7.40 11.64
CA LEU A 186 -23.02 8.45 11.78
C LEU A 186 -21.88 7.89 12.61
N SER A 187 -20.99 7.14 11.96
CA SER A 187 -19.68 6.87 12.55
C SER A 187 -19.00 8.21 12.80
N ASP A 188 -18.52 8.38 14.03
CA ASP A 188 -17.83 9.58 14.48
C ASP A 188 -16.67 9.90 13.52
N PRO A 189 -16.63 11.09 12.88
CA PRO A 189 -15.61 11.43 11.88
C PRO A 189 -14.18 11.36 12.45
N VAL A 190 -14.04 11.39 13.79
CA VAL A 190 -12.78 11.24 14.51
C VAL A 190 -12.24 9.80 14.41
N GLU A 191 -13.11 8.79 14.43
CA GLU A 191 -12.72 7.37 14.39
C GLU A 191 -12.28 6.96 12.97
N GLU A 192 -12.93 7.51 11.95
CA GLU A 192 -12.55 7.31 10.54
C GLU A 192 -11.20 7.96 10.22
N THR A 193 -10.93 9.15 10.80
CA THR A 193 -9.64 9.85 10.68
C THR A 193 -8.51 9.09 11.39
N ARG A 194 -8.79 8.46 12.55
CA ARG A 194 -7.82 7.58 13.25
C ARG A 194 -7.48 6.33 12.43
N GLN A 195 -8.47 5.67 11.82
CA GLN A 195 -8.24 4.52 10.96
C GLN A 195 -7.46 4.90 9.68
N PHE A 196 -7.71 6.10 9.14
CA PHE A 196 -6.99 6.61 7.97
C PHE A 196 -5.50 6.90 8.29
N LEU A 197 -5.21 7.55 9.42
CA LEU A 197 -3.84 7.81 9.90
C LEU A 197 -3.09 6.51 10.22
N SER A 198 -3.76 5.50 10.78
CA SER A 198 -3.16 4.19 11.05
C SER A 198 -2.83 3.41 9.77
N ARG A 199 -3.62 3.60 8.69
CA ARG A 199 -3.32 3.04 7.37
C ARG A 199 -2.19 3.78 6.67
N ALA A 200 -2.12 5.10 6.78
CA ALA A 200 -1.05 5.93 6.19
C ALA A 200 0.35 5.58 6.76
N LYS A 201 0.45 5.40 8.09
CA LYS A 201 1.72 5.01 8.75
C LYS A 201 2.23 3.63 8.31
N ARG A 202 1.32 2.67 8.06
CA ARG A 202 1.69 1.32 7.59
C ARG A 202 2.19 1.33 6.14
N THR A 203 1.68 2.24 5.30
CA THR A 203 2.15 2.37 3.93
C THR A 203 3.52 3.02 3.83
N GLU A 204 3.87 3.94 4.73
CA GLU A 204 5.20 4.56 4.78
C GLU A 204 6.30 3.56 5.15
N ILE A 205 6.10 2.72 6.16
CA ILE A 205 7.08 1.71 6.57
C ILE A 205 7.31 0.69 5.44
N ALA A 206 6.24 0.22 4.79
CA ALA A 206 6.35 -0.71 3.66
C ALA A 206 7.02 -0.07 2.43
N GLN A 207 6.79 1.22 2.19
CA GLN A 207 7.48 1.98 1.14
C GLN A 207 8.96 2.21 1.48
N TRP A 208 9.30 2.46 2.75
CA TRP A 208 10.67 2.63 3.23
C TRP A 208 11.49 1.33 3.04
N VAL A 209 10.95 0.19 3.46
CA VAL A 209 11.57 -1.14 3.24
C VAL A 209 11.72 -1.46 1.75
N SER A 210 10.70 -1.12 0.93
CA SER A 210 10.76 -1.29 -0.53
C SER A 210 11.73 -0.35 -1.25
N SER A 211 12.07 0.79 -0.62
CA SER A 211 13.04 1.75 -1.13
C SER A 211 14.47 1.26 -0.90
N MET A 212 14.74 0.62 0.25
CA MET A 212 16.05 0.04 0.59
C MET A 212 16.46 -1.14 -0.30
N ALA A 213 15.50 -1.93 -0.80
CA ALA A 213 15.77 -3.10 -1.64
C ALA A 213 16.14 -2.77 -3.12
N ARG A 214 16.21 -1.49 -3.50
CA ARG A 214 16.53 -1.09 -4.88
C ARG A 214 18.03 -0.86 -5.03
N PRO A 215 18.76 -1.72 -5.76
CA PRO A 215 20.15 -1.42 -6.09
C PRO A 215 20.20 -0.13 -6.93
N LYS A 216 20.98 0.85 -6.47
CA LYS A 216 21.30 2.06 -7.23
C LYS A 216 22.16 1.64 -8.42
N THR A 217 21.53 1.29 -9.54
CA THR A 217 22.25 1.16 -10.81
C THR A 217 22.60 2.57 -11.29
N THR A 218 23.83 3.00 -11.04
CA THR A 218 24.42 4.18 -11.68
C THR A 218 24.57 3.89 -13.16
N LYS A 219 23.51 4.18 -13.92
CA LYS A 219 23.57 4.15 -15.37
C LYS A 219 24.33 5.40 -15.81
N VAL A 220 25.61 5.24 -16.10
CA VAL A 220 26.43 6.24 -16.77
C VAL A 220 25.76 6.50 -18.12
N ALA A 221 25.08 7.64 -18.22
CA ALA A 221 24.41 8.06 -19.44
C ALA A 221 25.46 8.61 -20.39
N SER A 222 25.83 7.82 -21.41
CA SER A 222 26.51 8.32 -22.59
C SER A 222 25.61 9.33 -23.30
N SER A 223 26.08 10.58 -23.33
CA SER A 223 25.45 11.72 -23.98
C SER A 223 25.47 11.54 -25.50
N SER A 224 24.41 10.97 -26.07
CA SER A 224 24.13 11.07 -27.50
C SER A 224 23.17 12.24 -27.76
N LYS A 225 23.72 13.31 -28.35
CA LYS A 225 23.01 14.49 -28.87
C LYS A 225 21.87 14.06 -29.80
N SER A 226 20.63 14.12 -29.33
CA SER A 226 19.44 13.90 -30.15
C SER A 226 18.96 15.24 -30.72
N LYS A 227 19.04 15.38 -32.04
CA LYS A 227 18.54 16.51 -32.83
C LYS A 227 17.05 16.74 -32.52
N LYS A 228 16.73 17.94 -32.05
CA LYS A 228 15.38 18.45 -31.76
C LYS A 228 14.70 18.81 -33.08
N THR A 229 13.97 17.86 -33.67
CA THR A 229 13.03 18.17 -34.77
C THR A 229 11.78 18.80 -34.17
N ARG A 230 11.55 20.09 -34.47
CA ARG A 230 10.31 20.81 -34.16
C ARG A 230 9.18 20.24 -35.02
N GLY A 231 8.54 19.19 -34.51
CA GLY A 231 7.34 18.60 -35.09
C GLY A 231 6.09 19.37 -34.69
N ARG A 232 5.49 20.03 -35.67
CA ARG A 232 4.13 20.60 -35.73
C ARG A 232 3.15 19.81 -34.85
N GLY A 233 2.53 20.49 -33.88
CA GLY A 233 1.51 19.92 -33.00
C GLY A 233 0.31 19.44 -33.83
N LYS A 234 0.18 18.12 -33.96
CA LYS A 234 -1.09 17.50 -34.32
C LYS A 234 -1.89 17.41 -33.02
N ASP A 235 -3.09 17.96 -33.03
CA ASP A 235 -4.06 17.79 -31.96
C ASP A 235 -4.32 16.30 -31.77
N GLU A 236 -3.63 15.71 -30.79
CA GLU A 236 -3.83 14.32 -30.38
C GLU A 236 -5.19 14.29 -29.69
N SER A 237 -6.20 13.78 -30.40
CA SER A 237 -7.55 13.58 -29.85
C SER A 237 -7.47 12.90 -28.47
N ASP A 238 -8.29 13.36 -27.53
CA ASP A 238 -8.36 12.84 -26.16
C ASP A 238 -8.55 11.32 -26.10
N ASP A 239 -9.16 10.74 -27.13
CA ASP A 239 -9.30 9.29 -27.27
C ASP A 239 -7.97 8.58 -27.50
N GLU A 240 -7.07 9.15 -28.29
CA GLU A 240 -5.73 8.59 -28.49
C GLU A 240 -4.89 8.73 -27.22
N ARG A 241 -5.03 9.85 -26.50
CA ARG A 241 -4.42 10.05 -25.17
C ARG A 241 -4.89 9.00 -24.17
N LYS A 242 -6.20 8.69 -24.13
CA LYS A 242 -6.77 7.61 -23.30
C LYS A 242 -6.26 6.23 -23.71
N ARG A 243 -6.16 5.95 -25.03
CA ARG A 243 -5.62 4.69 -25.55
C ARG A 243 -4.15 4.51 -25.16
N ARG A 244 -3.34 5.57 -25.26
CA ARG A 244 -1.94 5.57 -24.86
C ARG A 244 -1.77 5.26 -23.38
N ARG A 245 -2.56 5.90 -22.50
CA ARG A 245 -2.57 5.59 -21.05
C ARG A 245 -2.94 4.13 -20.76
N ARG A 246 -3.92 3.57 -21.48
CA ARG A 246 -4.30 2.14 -21.34
C ARG A 246 -3.19 1.20 -21.82
N ARG A 247 -2.51 1.52 -22.92
CA ARG A 247 -1.35 0.74 -23.42
C ARG A 247 -0.20 0.78 -22.42
N GLU A 248 0.11 1.95 -21.88
CA GLU A 248 1.19 2.12 -20.90
C GLU A 248 0.87 1.38 -19.59
N LYS A 249 -0.37 1.44 -19.09
CA LYS A 249 -0.82 0.67 -17.92
C LYS A 249 -0.63 -0.83 -18.13
N ARG A 250 -1.07 -1.38 -19.26
CA ARG A 250 -0.87 -2.80 -19.60
C ARG A 250 0.61 -3.18 -19.72
N SER A 251 1.46 -2.27 -20.23
CA SER A 251 2.91 -2.48 -20.30
C SER A 251 3.56 -2.54 -18.91
N ARG A 252 3.12 -1.69 -17.97
CA ARG A 252 3.59 -1.74 -16.57
C ARG A 252 3.15 -3.03 -15.89
N GLU A 253 1.88 -3.42 -16.05
CA GLU A 253 1.35 -4.68 -15.51
C GLU A 253 2.12 -5.90 -16.03
N ARG A 254 2.42 -5.96 -17.35
CA ARG A 254 3.25 -7.05 -17.91
C ARG A 254 4.65 -7.11 -17.31
N ARG A 255 5.30 -5.96 -17.07
CA ARG A 255 6.62 -5.92 -16.44
C ARG A 255 6.60 -6.39 -14.99
N VAL A 256 5.51 -6.15 -14.26
CA VAL A 256 5.32 -6.67 -12.91
C VAL A 256 5.09 -8.19 -12.94
N TYR A 257 4.25 -8.67 -13.87
CA TYR A 257 4.02 -10.10 -14.03
C TYR A 257 5.28 -10.87 -14.43
N GLU A 258 6.11 -10.35 -15.33
CA GLU A 258 7.38 -11.01 -15.68
C GLU A 258 8.34 -11.05 -14.48
N LYS A 259 8.48 -9.95 -13.74
CA LYS A 259 9.27 -9.96 -12.50
C LYS A 259 8.75 -10.94 -11.44
N LEU A 260 7.44 -11.11 -11.36
CA LEU A 260 6.80 -12.08 -10.45
C LEU A 260 6.94 -13.52 -10.95
N LYS A 261 7.06 -13.74 -12.25
CA LYS A 261 7.24 -15.06 -12.86
C LYS A 261 8.63 -15.61 -12.61
N ASP A 262 9.65 -14.74 -12.58
CA ASP A 262 11.03 -15.11 -12.24
C ASP A 262 11.20 -15.48 -10.75
N LEU A 263 10.29 -15.03 -9.89
CA LEU A 263 10.19 -15.50 -8.51
C LEU A 263 9.58 -16.92 -8.52
N LYS A 264 10.45 -17.94 -8.46
CA LYS A 264 10.17 -19.39 -8.40
C LYS A 264 8.96 -19.82 -7.55
N TRP A 265 8.53 -18.98 -6.61
CA TRP A 265 7.41 -19.20 -5.70
C TRP A 265 6.04 -19.33 -6.40
N VAL A 266 5.79 -18.63 -7.52
CA VAL A 266 4.47 -18.64 -8.19
C VAL A 266 4.16 -20.00 -8.85
N SER A 267 5.18 -20.73 -9.31
CA SER A 267 4.99 -22.06 -9.91
C SER A 267 4.60 -23.14 -8.88
N SER A 268 4.91 -22.94 -7.59
CA SER A 268 4.60 -23.91 -6.53
C SER A 268 3.14 -23.81 -6.06
N ILE A 269 2.53 -22.63 -6.12
CA ILE A 269 1.17 -22.38 -5.62
C ILE A 269 0.08 -22.68 -6.67
N ALA A 270 0.43 -22.73 -7.95
CA ALA A 270 -0.54 -22.74 -9.05
C ALA A 270 -1.15 -24.11 -9.40
N ARG A 271 -0.83 -25.21 -8.72
CA ARG A 271 -1.42 -26.53 -9.01
C ARG A 271 -1.88 -27.31 -7.77
N PRO A 272 -2.98 -26.90 -7.12
CA PRO A 272 -3.80 -27.87 -6.41
C PRO A 272 -4.42 -28.81 -7.46
N LYS A 273 -4.07 -30.10 -7.40
CA LYS A 273 -4.78 -31.19 -8.08
C LYS A 273 -6.21 -31.19 -7.56
N SER A 274 -7.09 -30.42 -8.20
CA SER A 274 -8.52 -30.47 -7.89
C SER A 274 -9.08 -31.76 -8.51
N PRO A 275 -9.82 -32.58 -7.74
CA PRO A 275 -10.50 -33.74 -8.29
C PRO A 275 -11.45 -33.26 -9.39
N ARG A 276 -11.33 -33.89 -10.56
CA ARG A 276 -12.18 -33.66 -11.72
C ARG A 276 -13.63 -33.89 -11.28
N PRO A 277 -14.53 -32.89 -11.33
CA PRO A 277 -15.94 -33.14 -11.09
C PRO A 277 -16.43 -34.07 -12.20
N SER A 278 -16.94 -35.24 -11.82
CA SER A 278 -17.65 -36.17 -12.69
C SER A 278 -18.87 -35.47 -13.25
N SER A 279 -18.81 -35.12 -14.53
CA SER A 279 -19.90 -34.47 -15.25
C SER A 279 -21.14 -35.37 -15.28
N PRO A 280 -22.33 -34.89 -14.87
CA PRO A 280 -23.57 -35.59 -15.16
C PRO A 280 -23.85 -35.52 -16.67
N LYS A 281 -24.09 -36.69 -17.28
CA LYS A 281 -24.56 -36.82 -18.66
C LYS A 281 -26.03 -36.36 -18.70
N SER A 282 -26.26 -35.07 -18.96
CA SER A 282 -27.58 -34.60 -19.36
C SER A 282 -27.61 -34.50 -20.89
N GLU A 283 -28.18 -35.51 -21.53
CA GLU A 283 -28.68 -35.42 -22.91
C GLU A 283 -29.84 -34.43 -22.91
N GLY A 284 -29.64 -33.27 -23.54
CA GLY A 284 -30.66 -32.24 -23.60
C GLY A 284 -30.30 -31.22 -24.67
N THR A 285 -30.94 -31.38 -25.84
CA THR A 285 -31.22 -30.36 -26.87
C THR A 285 -30.22 -29.21 -26.96
N ARG A 286 -29.30 -29.29 -27.93
CA ARG A 286 -28.44 -28.17 -28.35
C ARG A 286 -29.32 -27.04 -28.88
N LYS A 287 -29.69 -26.10 -28.00
CA LYS A 287 -30.07 -24.75 -28.43
C LYS A 287 -28.81 -24.10 -29.00
N ASP A 288 -28.90 -23.59 -30.22
CA ASP A 288 -27.87 -22.79 -30.85
C ASP A 288 -27.58 -21.54 -29.99
N GLU A 289 -26.67 -21.70 -29.05
CA GLU A 289 -26.16 -20.63 -28.20
C GLU A 289 -25.34 -19.72 -29.12
N SER A 290 -25.89 -18.55 -29.46
CA SER A 290 -25.23 -17.53 -30.25
C SER A 290 -23.79 -17.30 -29.75
N ASP A 291 -22.84 -17.19 -30.68
CA ASP A 291 -21.42 -16.98 -30.39
C ASP A 291 -21.17 -15.81 -29.43
N ASP A 292 -22.06 -14.81 -29.42
CA ASP A 292 -22.00 -13.69 -28.50
C ASP A 292 -22.26 -14.09 -27.04
N GLU A 293 -23.18 -15.02 -26.79
CA GLU A 293 -23.46 -15.50 -25.43
C GLU A 293 -22.31 -16.39 -24.94
N ARG A 294 -21.73 -17.20 -25.83
CA ARG A 294 -20.50 -17.97 -25.52
C ARG A 294 -19.35 -17.04 -25.15
N LYS A 295 -19.21 -15.90 -25.82
CA LYS A 295 -18.20 -14.88 -25.54
C LYS A 295 -18.46 -14.14 -24.23
N ARG A 296 -19.73 -13.83 -23.91
CA ARG A 296 -20.13 -13.25 -22.62
C ARG A 296 -19.86 -14.19 -21.46
N ARG A 297 -20.17 -15.48 -21.60
CA ARG A 297 -19.90 -16.51 -20.61
C ARG A 297 -18.40 -16.63 -20.30
N ARG A 298 -17.54 -16.66 -21.33
CA ARG A 298 -16.08 -16.65 -21.14
C ARG A 298 -15.57 -15.40 -20.41
N ARG A 299 -16.16 -14.22 -20.68
CA ARG A 299 -15.82 -12.97 -19.97
C ARG A 299 -16.24 -13.00 -18.50
N ARG A 300 -17.44 -13.50 -18.19
CA ARG A 300 -17.93 -13.67 -16.82
C ARG A 300 -17.06 -14.66 -16.04
N GLU A 301 -16.74 -15.79 -16.64
CA GLU A 301 -15.90 -16.80 -16.02
C GLU A 301 -14.47 -16.29 -15.76
N LYS A 302 -13.90 -15.54 -16.71
CA LYS A 302 -12.59 -14.89 -16.51
C LYS A 302 -12.62 -13.90 -15.34
N ARG A 303 -13.63 -13.03 -15.25
CA ARG A 303 -13.79 -12.10 -14.12
C ARG A 303 -13.99 -12.83 -12.79
N SER A 304 -14.71 -13.95 -12.78
CA SER A 304 -14.87 -14.80 -11.59
C SER A 304 -13.55 -15.42 -11.13
N ARG A 305 -12.70 -15.89 -12.06
CA ARG A 305 -11.37 -16.42 -11.74
C ARG A 305 -10.46 -15.31 -11.19
N GLU A 306 -10.47 -14.13 -11.81
CA GLU A 306 -9.70 -12.98 -11.34
C GLU A 306 -10.11 -12.57 -9.92
N ARG A 307 -11.42 -12.49 -9.62
CA ARG A 307 -11.91 -12.19 -8.25
C ARG A 307 -11.43 -13.22 -7.22
N ARG A 308 -11.45 -14.52 -7.55
CA ARG A 308 -10.96 -15.57 -6.65
C ARG A 308 -9.46 -15.47 -6.37
N VAL A 309 -8.67 -15.03 -7.34
CA VAL A 309 -7.22 -14.78 -7.14
C VAL A 309 -6.99 -13.55 -6.27
N TYR A 310 -7.76 -12.48 -6.49
CA TYR A 310 -7.69 -11.27 -5.68
C TYR A 310 -8.06 -11.51 -4.21
N GLU A 311 -9.09 -12.31 -3.93
CA GLU A 311 -9.44 -12.63 -2.54
C GLU A 311 -8.36 -13.47 -1.86
N LYS A 312 -7.82 -14.50 -2.52
CA LYS A 312 -6.69 -15.27 -1.97
C LYS A 312 -5.47 -14.39 -1.69
N LEU A 313 -5.17 -13.42 -2.56
CA LEU A 313 -4.09 -12.46 -2.36
C LEU A 313 -4.36 -11.48 -1.21
N LYS A 314 -5.63 -11.14 -0.96
CA LYS A 314 -6.04 -10.30 0.16
C LYS A 314 -5.81 -11.03 1.48
N ASP A 315 -6.22 -12.28 1.57
CA ASP A 315 -6.00 -13.13 2.76
C ASP A 315 -4.50 -13.33 3.03
N LEU A 316 -3.70 -13.57 1.98
CA LEU A 316 -2.24 -13.67 2.09
C LEU A 316 -1.58 -12.37 2.56
N LYS A 317 -2.06 -11.21 2.11
CA LYS A 317 -1.57 -9.91 2.59
C LYS A 317 -1.94 -9.67 4.05
N VAL A 318 -3.15 -10.05 4.47
CA VAL A 318 -3.59 -9.95 5.86
C VAL A 318 -2.74 -10.86 6.75
N MET A 319 -2.50 -12.11 6.34
CA MET A 319 -1.62 -13.05 7.05
C MET A 319 -0.17 -12.57 7.12
N ALA A 320 0.37 -12.01 6.03
CA ALA A 320 1.72 -11.43 6.04
C ALA A 320 1.81 -10.27 7.04
N VAL A 321 0.83 -9.37 7.06
CA VAL A 321 0.77 -8.28 8.05
C VAL A 321 0.66 -8.82 9.47
N TYR A 322 -0.15 -9.85 9.70
CA TYR A 322 -0.30 -10.48 11.02
C TYR A 322 1.02 -11.09 11.51
N LEU A 323 1.72 -11.85 10.66
CA LEU A 323 3.03 -12.42 10.97
C LEU A 323 4.12 -11.36 11.19
N THR A 324 4.00 -10.18 10.58
CA THR A 324 4.96 -9.08 10.80
C THR A 324 4.70 -8.30 12.08
N VAL A 325 3.48 -8.37 12.63
CA VAL A 325 3.08 -7.62 13.84
C VAL A 325 3.19 -8.49 15.10
N TYR A 326 2.98 -9.80 14.98
CA TYR A 326 2.85 -10.72 16.11
C TYR A 326 3.87 -11.87 16.14
N GLY A 327 4.80 -11.92 15.19
CA GLY A 327 5.90 -12.90 15.15
C GLY A 327 7.24 -12.21 15.23
#